data_AF-A0A968CK86-F1
#
_entry.id   AF-A0A968CK86-F1
#
_cell.length_a   1.000
_cell.length_b   1.000
_cell.length_c   1.000
_cell.angle_alpha   90.00
_cell.angle_beta   90.00
_cell.angle_gamma   90.00
#
_symmetry.space_group_name_H-M   'P 1'
#
loop_
_entity.id
_entity.type
_entity.pdbx_description
1 polymer ?
#
loop_
_entity_poly.entity_id
_entity_poly.type
_entity_poly.pdbx_seq_one_letter_code
_entity_poly.pdbx_strand_id
1 'polypeptide(L)'
;MIDAGSIVSFDPLESATPFVDTDIVYDAAGAPPDREASNWLTVSPSAAARNATLAVMGPQLGYYYPEIVQQIHLSGPGIEAQGAAVPGLSMYILIGRTRDYAWSLTSAGN
;
A
#
# COMPACT_ATOMS: atom_id res chain seq x y z
N MET A 1 6.31 -29.55 -6.08
CA MET A 1 5.44 -29.71 -7.25
C MET A 1 4.34 -28.68 -7.05
N ILE A 2 4.30 -27.63 -7.86
CA ILE A 2 3.24 -26.61 -7.77
C ILE A 2 1.96 -27.24 -8.34
N ASP A 3 0.83 -27.10 -7.66
CA ASP A 3 -0.44 -27.71 -8.05
C ASP A 3 -0.80 -27.31 -9.50
N ALA A 4 -1.23 -28.29 -10.30
CA ALA A 4 -1.63 -28.06 -11.68
C ALA A 4 -2.78 -27.04 -11.71
N GLY A 5 -2.56 -25.90 -12.39
CA GLY A 5 -3.48 -24.75 -12.43
C GLY A 5 -3.05 -23.53 -11.62
N SER A 6 -1.97 -23.61 -10.83
CA SER A 6 -1.45 -22.45 -10.08
C SER A 6 -0.71 -21.41 -10.93
N ILE A 7 -0.32 -21.74 -12.17
CA ILE A 7 0.29 -20.79 -13.10
C ILE A 7 -0.67 -20.56 -14.26
N VAL A 8 -1.17 -19.34 -14.35
CA VAL A 8 -1.88 -18.84 -15.52
C VAL A 8 -0.83 -18.32 -16.50
N SER A 9 -0.80 -18.88 -17.71
CA SER A 9 0.01 -18.36 -18.82
C SER A 9 -0.54 -16.98 -19.22
N PHE A 10 0.33 -15.97 -19.27
CA PHE A 10 0.03 -14.65 -19.79
C PHE A 10 0.66 -14.43 -21.18
N ASP A 11 0.96 -15.51 -21.91
CA ASP A 11 1.43 -15.41 -23.29
C ASP A 11 0.33 -14.78 -24.16
N PRO A 12 0.55 -13.57 -24.72
CA PRO A 12 -0.46 -12.87 -25.50
C PRO A 12 -0.79 -13.54 -26.84
N LEU A 13 0.00 -14.54 -27.25
CA LEU A 13 -0.21 -15.30 -28.49
C LEU A 13 -1.12 -16.52 -28.29
N GLU A 14 -1.34 -16.96 -27.05
CA GLU A 14 -2.26 -18.05 -26.75
C GLU A 14 -3.71 -17.54 -26.73
N SER A 15 -4.59 -18.17 -27.52
CA SER A 15 -6.02 -17.86 -27.49
C SER A 15 -6.63 -18.37 -26.18
N ALA A 16 -6.79 -17.49 -25.20
CA ALA A 16 -7.41 -17.83 -23.94
C ALA A 16 -8.91 -18.13 -24.14
N THR A 17 -9.34 -19.38 -23.94
CA THR A 17 -10.73 -19.65 -23.56
C THR A 17 -10.95 -19.02 -22.18
N PRO A 18 -11.89 -18.08 -22.00
CA PRO A 18 -12.03 -17.37 -20.74
C PRO A 18 -12.51 -18.35 -19.66
N PHE A 19 -11.58 -18.79 -18.82
CA PHE A 19 -11.88 -19.40 -17.51
C PHE A 19 -12.00 -18.32 -16.41
N VAL A 20 -11.79 -17.07 -16.79
CA VAL A 20 -11.71 -15.92 -15.90
C VAL A 20 -13.02 -15.16 -16.00
N ASP A 21 -13.63 -14.93 -14.83
CA ASP A 21 -14.75 -14.02 -14.66
C ASP A 21 -14.47 -12.72 -15.40
N THR A 22 -15.36 -12.30 -16.30
CA THR A 22 -15.13 -11.15 -17.19
C THR A 22 -14.89 -9.84 -16.42
N ASP A 23 -15.16 -9.81 -15.13
CA ASP A 23 -14.98 -8.67 -14.21
C ASP A 23 -13.51 -8.34 -13.85
N ILE A 24 -12.55 -9.17 -14.27
CA ILE A 24 -11.09 -8.97 -14.01
C ILE A 24 -10.26 -8.78 -15.28
N VAL A 25 -10.90 -8.65 -16.45
CA VAL A 25 -10.22 -8.30 -17.72
C VAL A 25 -10.41 -6.80 -17.98
N TYR A 26 -9.32 -6.03 -17.92
CA TYR A 26 -9.31 -4.59 -18.24
C TYR A 26 -8.68 -4.35 -19.61
N ASP A 27 -9.21 -3.40 -20.39
CA ASP A 27 -8.58 -2.96 -21.63
C ASP A 27 -7.18 -2.42 -21.32
N ALA A 28 -6.15 -2.95 -21.98
CA ALA A 28 -4.77 -2.55 -21.79
C ALA A 28 -4.53 -1.05 -22.10
N ALA A 29 -5.36 -0.46 -22.97
CA ALA A 29 -5.33 0.97 -23.28
C ALA A 29 -6.35 1.80 -22.49
N GLY A 30 -7.15 1.16 -21.63
CA GLY A 30 -8.16 1.82 -20.80
C GLY A 30 -7.54 2.60 -19.63
N ALA A 31 -8.34 3.47 -19.01
CA ALA A 31 -7.96 4.09 -17.74
C ALA A 31 -7.79 2.99 -16.67
N PRO A 32 -6.81 3.12 -15.75
CA PRO A 32 -6.70 2.20 -14.63
C PRO A 32 -8.04 2.15 -13.87
N PRO A 33 -8.50 0.97 -13.42
CA PRO A 33 -9.70 0.90 -12.61
C PRO A 33 -9.48 1.71 -11.32
N ASP A 34 -10.40 2.63 -11.03
CA ASP A 34 -10.41 3.36 -9.75
C ASP A 34 -10.68 2.36 -8.62
N ARG A 35 -9.60 2.01 -7.91
CA ARG A 35 -9.65 1.12 -6.75
C ARG A 35 -9.03 1.81 -5.55
N GLU A 36 -9.84 1.93 -4.51
CA GLU A 36 -9.36 2.27 -3.18
C GLU A 36 -8.62 1.04 -2.62
N ALA A 37 -7.33 1.20 -2.34
CA ALA A 37 -6.52 0.16 -1.75
C ALA A 37 -5.53 0.73 -0.74
N SER A 38 -5.31 -0.05 0.31
CA SER A 38 -4.35 0.22 1.37
C SER A 38 -3.96 -1.10 2.04
N ASN A 39 -2.70 -1.24 2.44
CA ASN A 39 -2.25 -2.36 3.27
C ASN A 39 -1.68 -1.86 4.60
N TRP A 40 -2.06 -2.54 5.68
CA TRP A 40 -1.44 -2.43 6.99
C TRP A 40 -1.20 -3.82 7.56
N LEU A 41 0.03 -4.09 7.98
CA LEU A 41 0.41 -5.31 8.66
C LEU A 41 1.29 -4.99 9.86
N THR A 42 1.01 -5.62 11.00
CA THR A 42 1.84 -5.56 12.20
C THR A 42 2.31 -6.95 12.60
N VAL A 43 3.54 -7.02 13.12
CA VAL A 43 4.14 -8.24 13.66
C VAL A 43 4.52 -7.99 15.11
N SER A 44 4.11 -8.88 16.01
CA SER A 44 4.47 -8.78 17.43
C SER A 44 5.99 -8.95 17.62
N PRO A 45 6.56 -8.35 18.68
CA PRO A 45 7.98 -8.54 19.00
C PRO A 45 8.39 -10.02 19.07
N SER A 46 7.56 -10.87 19.69
CA SER A 46 7.81 -12.31 19.83
C SER A 46 7.91 -13.07 18.51
N ALA A 47 7.33 -12.55 17.43
CA ALA A 47 7.36 -13.14 16.10
C ALA A 47 8.42 -12.50 15.19
N ALA A 48 9.12 -11.46 15.66
CA ALA A 48 10.13 -10.73 14.88
C ALA A 48 11.55 -11.15 15.28
N ALA A 49 12.43 -11.30 14.29
CA ALA A 49 13.83 -11.74 14.51
C ALA A 49 14.64 -10.84 15.46
N ARG A 50 14.24 -9.56 15.61
CA ARG A 50 14.91 -8.59 16.49
C ARG A 50 14.16 -8.29 17.79
N ASN A 51 13.12 -9.06 18.11
CA ASN A 51 12.25 -8.81 19.25
C ASN A 51 11.72 -7.36 19.31
N ALA A 52 11.35 -6.83 18.15
CA ALA A 52 10.83 -5.48 17.98
C ALA A 52 9.56 -5.55 17.11
N THR A 53 8.56 -4.73 17.44
CA THR A 53 7.36 -4.62 16.60
C THR A 53 7.74 -4.17 15.20
N LEU A 54 7.26 -4.89 14.19
CA LEU A 54 7.41 -4.50 12.79
C LEU A 54 6.06 -4.03 12.26
N ALA A 55 6.08 -3.00 11.43
CA ALA A 55 4.91 -2.49 10.74
C ALA A 55 5.23 -2.29 9.26
N VAL A 56 4.32 -2.74 8.39
CA VAL A 56 4.30 -2.43 6.97
C VAL A 56 3.05 -1.61 6.69
N MET A 57 3.24 -0.44 6.11
CA MET A 57 2.22 0.59 5.95
C MET A 57 2.31 1.12 4.53
N GLY A 58 1.38 0.73 3.67
CA GLY A 58 1.44 1.01 2.25
C GLY A 58 0.10 1.52 1.72
N PRO A 59 -0.10 2.84 1.61
CA PRO A 59 -1.21 3.37 0.83
C PRO A 59 -0.91 3.20 -0.66
N GLN A 60 -1.90 2.79 -1.45
CA GLN A 60 -1.77 2.71 -2.90
C GLN A 60 -2.26 4.03 -3.46
N LEU A 61 -1.32 4.91 -3.78
CA LEU A 61 -1.59 6.23 -4.31
C LEU A 61 -1.29 6.25 -5.82
N GLY A 62 -1.98 7.12 -6.55
CA GLY A 62 -1.72 7.33 -7.97
C GLY A 62 -0.28 7.79 -8.20
N TYR A 63 0.39 7.19 -9.18
CA TYR A 63 1.79 7.51 -9.51
C TYR A 63 1.95 8.87 -10.22
N TYR A 64 0.89 9.37 -10.85
CA TYR A 64 0.92 10.59 -11.66
C TYR A 64 0.16 11.74 -10.99
N TYR A 65 0.63 12.94 -11.35
CA TYR A 65 0.48 14.26 -10.75
C TYR A 65 -0.91 14.70 -10.20
N PRO A 66 -0.94 15.51 -9.13
CA PRO A 66 0.20 15.83 -8.26
C PRO A 66 0.55 14.64 -7.37
N GLU A 67 1.85 14.38 -7.20
CA GLU A 67 2.35 13.47 -6.15
C GLU A 67 1.82 13.99 -4.80
N ILE A 68 1.00 13.20 -4.12
CA ILE A 68 0.22 13.68 -2.98
C ILE A 68 0.92 13.48 -1.63
N VAL A 69 2.10 12.88 -1.59
CA VAL A 69 2.84 12.67 -0.34
C VAL A 69 4.30 13.12 -0.40
N GLN A 70 4.76 13.70 0.72
CA GLN A 70 6.15 13.97 1.02
C GLN A 70 6.55 13.26 2.31
N GLN A 71 7.79 12.79 2.40
CA GLN A 71 8.33 12.31 3.66
C GLN A 71 8.79 13.49 4.52
N ILE A 72 8.35 13.53 5.77
CA ILE A 72 8.72 14.57 6.74
C ILE A 72 9.22 13.97 8.05
N HIS A 73 10.02 14.75 8.76
CA HIS A 73 10.45 14.51 10.12
C HIS A 73 10.21 15.77 10.94
N LEU A 74 9.39 15.64 11.99
CA LEU A 74 9.08 16.71 12.94
C LEU A 74 9.85 16.46 14.23
N SER A 75 10.68 17.42 14.62
CA SER A 75 11.44 17.38 15.86
C SER A 75 11.30 18.70 16.61
N GLY A 76 10.87 18.62 17.87
CA GLY A 76 10.63 19.77 18.73
C GLY A 76 10.19 19.37 20.15
N PRO A 77 9.96 20.34 21.05
CA PRO A 77 9.50 20.05 22.41
C PRO A 77 8.20 19.24 22.39
N GLY A 78 8.25 18.00 22.89
CA GLY A 78 7.10 17.11 22.97
C GLY A 78 6.72 16.40 21.66
N ILE A 79 7.46 16.60 20.56
CA ILE A 79 7.21 15.92 19.28
C ILE A 79 8.50 15.38 18.66
N GLU A 80 8.48 14.11 18.33
CA GLU A 80 9.55 13.43 17.59
C GLU A 80 8.91 12.33 16.74
N ALA A 81 8.63 12.67 15.47
CA ALA A 81 7.82 11.83 14.58
C ALA A 81 8.28 11.95 13.14
N GLN A 82 8.25 10.84 12.40
CA GLN A 82 8.56 10.82 10.97
C GLN A 82 7.53 10.02 10.19
N GLY A 83 7.32 10.37 8.92
CA GLY A 83 6.31 9.71 8.10
C GLY A 83 6.00 10.44 6.80
N ALA A 84 4.85 10.10 6.20
CA ALA A 84 4.33 10.73 5.00
C ALA A 84 3.22 11.74 5.34
N ALA A 85 3.24 12.90 4.67
CA ALA A 85 2.25 13.97 4.81
C ALA A 85 1.92 14.60 3.46
N VAL A 86 0.80 15.33 3.37
CA VAL A 86 0.38 16.02 2.14
C VAL A 86 1.15 17.32 1.96
N PRO A 87 1.82 17.56 0.82
CA PRO A 87 2.46 18.83 0.51
C PRO A 87 1.53 20.04 0.71
N GLY A 88 1.99 21.07 1.40
CA GLY A 88 1.24 22.32 1.60
C GLY A 88 0.06 22.25 2.58
N LEU A 89 -0.38 21.06 2.98
CA LEU A 89 -1.47 20.81 3.92
C LEU A 89 -1.02 19.99 5.15
N SER A 90 0.28 19.99 5.45
CA SER A 90 0.95 19.19 6.50
C SER A 90 0.55 19.57 7.94
N MET A 91 -0.75 19.61 8.25
CA MET A 91 -1.26 19.77 9.62
C MET A 91 -0.99 18.51 10.46
N TYR A 92 -0.91 17.33 9.81
CA TYR A 92 -0.64 16.04 10.43
C TYR A 92 0.25 15.15 9.53
N ILE A 93 1.03 14.26 10.17
CA ILE A 93 1.65 13.10 9.51
C ILE A 93 0.57 12.03 9.34
N LEU A 94 0.18 11.72 8.10
CA LEU A 94 -0.91 10.78 7.79
C LEU A 94 -0.53 9.33 8.11
N ILE A 95 0.71 8.98 7.81
CA ILE A 95 1.29 7.67 8.06
C ILE A 95 2.64 7.89 8.68
N GLY A 96 2.90 7.32 9.84
CA GLY A 96 4.13 7.66 10.54
C GLY A 96 4.43 6.80 11.75
N ARG A 97 5.51 7.20 12.40
CA ARG A 97 5.99 6.59 13.63
C ARG A 97 6.69 7.60 14.51
N THR A 98 6.69 7.31 15.80
CA THR A 98 7.61 7.86 16.79
C THR A 98 8.65 6.80 17.17
N ARG A 99 9.37 7.05 18.27
CA ARG A 99 10.18 6.04 18.94
C ARG A 99 9.34 4.87 19.47
N ASP A 100 8.10 5.14 19.90
CA ASP A 100 7.33 4.23 20.77
C ASP A 100 6.07 3.66 20.10
N TYR A 101 5.57 4.28 19.03
CA TYR A 101 4.36 3.83 18.34
C TYR A 101 4.35 4.21 16.85
N ALA A 102 3.46 3.60 16.07
CA ALA A 102 3.25 3.85 14.64
C ALA A 102 1.76 3.85 14.29
N TRP A 103 1.40 4.51 13.18
CA TRP A 103 0.02 4.61 12.69
C TRP A 103 -0.01 4.74 11.16
N SER A 104 -1.15 4.39 10.58
CA SER A 104 -1.45 4.60 9.16
C SER A 104 -2.96 4.70 8.98
N LEU A 105 -3.34 5.00 7.75
CA LEU A 105 -4.70 5.08 7.28
C LEU A 105 -4.89 3.94 6.28
N THR A 106 -6.03 3.26 6.39
CA THR A 106 -6.47 2.28 5.38
C THR A 106 -7.73 2.79 4.71
N SER A 107 -7.87 2.52 3.41
CA SER A 107 -9.11 2.67 2.67
C SER A 107 -10.19 1.84 3.36
N ALA A 108 -11.24 2.52 3.81
CA ALA A 108 -12.44 1.90 4.34
C ALA A 108 -13.62 2.39 3.50
N GLY A 109 -14.04 1.58 2.54
CA GLY A 109 -15.24 1.83 1.75
C GLY A 109 -16.49 1.60 2.62
N ASN A 110 -17.54 2.39 2.38
CA ASN A 110 -18.90 2.11 2.86
C ASN A 110 -19.78 1.76 1.67
#